data_AF-A0A8B8JPI9-F1
#
_entry.id   AF-A0A8B8JPI9-F1
#
_cell.length_a   1.000
_cell.length_b   1.000
_cell.length_c   1.000
_cell.angle_alpha   90.00
_cell.angle_beta   90.00
_cell.angle_gamma   90.00
#
_symmetry.space_group_name_H-M   'P 1'
#
loop_
_entity.id
_entity.type
_entity.pdbx_description
1 polymer ?
#
loop_
_entity_poly.entity_id
_entity_poly.type
_entity_poly.pdbx_seq_one_letter_code
_entity_poly.pdbx_strand_id
1 'polypeptide(L)'
;MWKRSLVGAVGALRRPYSSGGRGATNISPAVNSMILRSLKDHYMEISKMNMPPKVSPPSQFTIVKGALDSHGPVLKRSYGDEEVSIYVMRLSAPEDEEGAIDQLFIHVDVSKPSQNESLIFLCGLYEDALGIHSVSMRPKLKDSGYILIPSQYTGPVFGFEAWELTLQYAKVLGGKEFGIR
;
A
#
# COMPACT_ATOMS: atom_id res chain seq x y z
N MET A 1 -27.87 23.62 20.68
CA MET A 1 -27.48 25.00 20.26
C MET A 1 -26.65 25.64 21.36
N TRP A 2 -25.32 25.63 21.26
CA TRP A 2 -24.46 26.47 22.10
C TRP A 2 -23.53 27.26 21.19
N LYS A 3 -23.84 28.56 21.04
CA LYS A 3 -22.97 29.55 20.42
C LYS A 3 -22.12 30.16 21.53
N ARG A 4 -20.80 30.18 21.34
CA ARG A 4 -19.93 31.17 21.97
C ARG A 4 -19.00 31.74 20.91
N SER A 5 -19.27 32.99 20.57
CA SER A 5 -18.39 33.89 19.84
C SER A 5 -17.33 34.42 20.80
N LEU A 6 -16.11 34.69 20.33
CA LEU A 6 -15.38 35.90 20.70
C LEU A 6 -14.36 36.22 19.60
N VAL A 7 -14.52 37.45 19.09
CA VAL A 7 -13.70 38.14 18.10
C VAL A 7 -12.46 38.73 18.79
N GLY A 8 -11.37 38.85 18.02
CA GLY A 8 -10.03 39.13 18.50
C GLY A 8 -9.73 40.54 19.02
N ALA A 9 -8.50 40.68 19.54
CA ALA A 9 -7.86 41.94 19.83
C ALA A 9 -6.40 41.89 19.36
N VAL A 10 -6.03 42.91 18.60
CA VAL A 10 -4.69 43.20 18.09
C VAL A 10 -3.85 43.73 19.25
N GLY A 11 -2.70 43.11 19.51
CA GLY A 11 -1.73 43.55 20.52
C GLY A 11 -0.32 43.34 20.00
N ALA A 12 0.31 44.42 19.54
CA ALA A 12 1.72 44.45 19.22
C ALA A 12 2.54 44.25 20.50
N LEU A 13 3.41 43.23 20.54
CA LEU A 13 4.57 43.27 21.43
C LEU A 13 5.79 42.65 20.75
N ARG A 14 6.88 43.39 20.89
CA ARG A 14 8.20 43.23 20.29
C ARG A 14 8.71 41.80 20.25
N ARG A 15 9.26 41.46 19.09
CA ARG A 15 10.22 40.38 18.87
C ARG A 15 11.54 40.69 19.59
N PRO A 16 12.09 39.78 20.39
CA PRO A 16 13.53 39.59 20.49
C PRO A 16 13.89 38.38 19.64
N TYR A 17 14.80 38.58 18.69
CA TYR A 17 15.55 37.48 18.12
C TYR A 17 16.47 36.94 19.22
N SER A 18 16.14 35.77 19.77
CA SER A 18 17.10 34.91 20.44
C SER A 18 17.41 33.75 19.48
N SER A 19 18.54 33.86 18.79
CA SER A 19 19.26 32.71 18.27
C SER A 19 19.72 31.85 19.44
N GLY A 20 19.46 30.56 19.41
CA GLY A 20 20.13 29.64 20.34
C GLY A 20 19.35 28.36 20.59
N GLY A 21 19.90 27.26 20.09
CA GLY A 21 19.51 25.93 20.55
C GLY A 21 18.49 25.23 19.65
N ARG A 22 18.91 24.85 18.43
CA ARG A 22 18.51 23.54 17.93
C ARG A 22 19.04 22.56 18.98
N GLY A 23 18.16 22.03 19.82
CA GLY A 23 18.49 20.93 20.72
C GLY A 23 18.95 19.76 19.86
N ALA A 24 20.26 19.67 19.63
CA ALA A 24 20.88 18.42 19.28
C ALA A 24 20.60 17.51 20.47
N THR A 25 19.74 16.52 20.25
CA THR A 25 19.60 15.41 21.18
C THR A 25 20.99 14.79 21.31
N ASN A 26 21.70 15.13 22.40
CA ASN A 26 22.98 14.54 22.74
C ASN A 26 22.72 13.11 23.22
N ILE A 27 22.47 12.21 22.25
CA ILE A 27 22.38 10.78 22.50
C ILE A 27 23.79 10.32 22.88
N SER A 28 23.94 9.73 24.07
CA SER A 28 25.23 9.29 24.59
C SER A 28 25.91 8.29 23.64
N PRO A 29 27.23 8.39 23.39
CA PRO A 29 27.96 7.43 22.55
C PRO A 29 27.87 6.00 23.07
N ALA A 30 27.68 5.81 24.39
CA ALA A 30 27.44 4.51 24.99
C ALA A 30 26.11 3.89 24.52
N VAL A 31 25.04 4.70 24.43
CA VAL A 31 23.73 4.26 23.93
C VAL A 31 23.85 3.88 22.45
N ASN A 32 24.56 4.68 21.64
CA ASN A 32 24.82 4.34 20.25
C ASN A 32 25.58 3.01 20.11
N SER A 33 26.60 2.76 20.95
CA SER A 33 27.34 1.49 20.92
C SER A 33 26.46 0.29 21.29
N MET A 34 25.53 0.47 22.23
CA MET A 34 24.60 -0.58 22.65
C MET A 34 23.58 -0.91 21.54
N ILE A 35 23.03 0.11 20.87
CA ILE A 35 22.11 -0.05 19.74
C ILE A 35 22.84 -0.72 18.56
N LEU A 36 24.03 -0.24 18.20
CA LEU A 36 24.81 -0.80 17.09
C LEU A 36 25.18 -2.26 17.34
N ARG A 37 25.54 -2.61 18.58
CA ARG A 37 25.79 -4.00 18.97
C ARG A 37 24.51 -4.83 18.84
N SER A 38 23.39 -4.35 19.37
CA SER A 38 22.08 -5.02 19.27
C SER A 38 21.68 -5.28 17.81
N LEU A 39 21.80 -4.27 16.94
CA LEU A 39 21.51 -4.40 15.51
C LEU A 39 22.43 -5.40 14.81
N LYS A 40 23.73 -5.41 15.16
CA LYS A 40 24.70 -6.36 14.62
C LYS A 40 24.37 -7.80 15.04
N ASP A 41 24.09 -8.01 16.32
CA ASP A 41 23.78 -9.32 16.87
C ASP A 41 22.47 -9.85 16.26
N HIS A 42 21.46 -9.00 16.14
CA HIS A 42 20.19 -9.31 15.48
C HIS A 42 20.36 -9.63 13.99
N TYR A 43 21.17 -8.87 13.26
CA TYR A 43 21.49 -9.17 11.85
C TYR A 43 22.19 -10.52 11.71
N MET A 44 23.16 -10.82 12.59
CA MET A 44 23.87 -12.11 12.62
C MET A 44 22.92 -13.28 12.91
N GLU A 45 21.94 -13.09 13.80
CA GLU A 45 20.92 -14.09 14.10
C GLU A 45 20.00 -14.34 12.90
N ILE A 46 19.44 -13.29 12.29
CA ILE A 46 18.60 -13.41 11.09
C ILE A 46 19.37 -14.05 9.93
N SER A 47 20.66 -13.73 9.77
CA SER A 47 21.47 -14.28 8.67
C SER A 47 21.67 -15.80 8.73
N LYS A 48 21.51 -16.40 9.92
CA LYS A 48 21.60 -17.85 10.11
C LYS A 48 20.27 -18.55 9.84
N MET A 49 19.18 -17.81 9.70
CA MET A 49 17.88 -18.38 9.37
C MET A 49 17.86 -18.79 7.89
N ASN A 50 17.18 -19.90 7.61
CA ASN A 50 16.93 -20.31 6.23
C ASN A 50 15.91 -19.34 5.62
N MET A 51 16.37 -18.45 4.75
CA MET A 51 15.48 -17.53 4.06
C MET A 51 14.49 -18.32 3.19
N PRO A 52 13.22 -17.88 3.10
CA PRO A 52 12.27 -18.45 2.15
C PRO A 52 12.88 -18.50 0.74
N PRO A 53 12.66 -19.59 -0.01
CA PRO A 53 13.20 -19.71 -1.35
C PRO A 53 12.69 -18.56 -2.23
N LYS A 54 13.57 -17.99 -3.04
CA LYS A 54 13.17 -16.98 -4.03
C LYS A 54 12.30 -17.67 -5.08
N VAL A 55 11.02 -17.29 -5.10
CA VAL A 55 10.09 -17.73 -6.13
C VAL A 55 10.12 -16.74 -7.30
N SER A 56 10.19 -17.26 -8.51
CA SER A 56 9.98 -16.45 -9.72
C SER A 56 8.48 -16.19 -9.92
N PRO A 57 8.09 -15.03 -10.47
CA PRO A 57 6.71 -14.80 -10.83
C PRO A 57 6.25 -15.81 -11.90
N PRO A 58 4.93 -15.99 -12.08
CA PRO A 58 4.39 -16.76 -13.19
C PRO A 58 4.91 -16.25 -14.55
N SER A 59 5.01 -17.12 -15.54
CA SER A 59 5.73 -16.92 -16.82
C SER A 59 5.35 -15.66 -17.63
N GLN A 60 4.19 -15.08 -17.39
CA GLN A 60 3.66 -13.93 -18.11
C GLN A 60 3.84 -12.60 -17.35
N PHE A 61 4.38 -12.65 -16.13
CA PHE A 61 4.63 -11.47 -15.31
C PHE A 61 6.11 -11.14 -15.25
N THR A 62 6.40 -9.85 -15.34
CA THR A 62 7.75 -9.29 -15.19
C THR A 62 7.86 -8.56 -13.86
N ILE A 63 8.97 -8.79 -13.15
CA ILE A 63 9.27 -8.08 -11.89
C ILE A 63 9.77 -6.68 -12.23
N VAL A 64 9.14 -5.67 -11.65
CA VAL A 64 9.64 -4.29 -11.70
C VAL A 64 10.60 -4.09 -10.54
N LYS A 65 11.89 -3.93 -10.85
CA LYS A 65 12.93 -3.74 -9.83
C LYS A 65 12.77 -2.37 -9.15
N GLY A 66 13.01 -2.32 -7.84
CA GLY A 66 12.93 -1.09 -7.04
C GLY A 66 11.50 -0.61 -6.75
N ALA A 67 10.47 -1.42 -7.08
CA ALA A 67 9.08 -1.04 -6.87
C ALA A 67 8.70 -0.90 -5.38
N LEU A 68 9.27 -1.74 -4.51
CA LEU A 68 9.09 -1.66 -3.06
C LEU A 68 9.59 -0.32 -2.49
N ASP A 69 10.65 0.24 -3.05
CA ASP A 69 11.24 1.51 -2.60
C ASP A 69 10.57 2.74 -3.22
N SER A 70 9.83 2.57 -4.34
CA SER A 70 9.31 3.66 -5.17
C SER A 70 7.78 3.76 -5.21
N HIS A 71 7.06 3.00 -4.36
CA HIS A 71 5.60 2.90 -4.35
C HIS A 71 4.97 2.54 -5.72
N GLY A 72 5.77 1.88 -6.59
CA GLY A 72 5.39 1.49 -7.95
C GLY A 72 4.82 0.07 -8.03
N PRO A 73 4.38 -0.38 -9.22
CA PRO A 73 3.90 -1.74 -9.40
C PRO A 73 5.04 -2.72 -9.21
N VAL A 74 4.81 -3.82 -8.50
CA VAL A 74 5.81 -4.89 -8.29
C VAL A 74 5.85 -5.87 -9.45
N LEU A 75 4.71 -6.10 -10.11
CA LEU A 75 4.60 -6.97 -11.28
C LEU A 75 3.87 -6.25 -12.41
N LYS A 76 4.31 -6.53 -13.64
CA LYS A 76 3.65 -6.06 -14.86
C LYS A 76 3.49 -7.18 -15.87
N ARG A 77 2.38 -7.14 -16.59
CA ARG A 77 2.07 -8.03 -17.71
C ARG A 77 1.32 -7.27 -18.79
N SER A 78 1.60 -7.56 -20.04
CA SER A 78 0.76 -7.15 -21.17
C SER A 78 -0.17 -8.29 -21.60
N TYR A 79 -1.41 -7.97 -21.90
CA TYR A 79 -2.42 -8.92 -22.39
C TYR A 79 -3.19 -8.29 -23.57
N GLY A 80 -2.82 -8.66 -24.80
CA GLY A 80 -3.39 -8.01 -25.99
C GLY A 80 -3.07 -6.51 -26.01
N ASP A 81 -4.11 -5.67 -26.01
CA ASP A 81 -4.02 -4.20 -25.91
C ASP A 81 -4.10 -3.68 -24.46
N GLU A 82 -4.14 -4.58 -23.47
CA GLU A 82 -4.21 -4.24 -22.05
C GLU A 82 -2.84 -4.36 -21.36
N GLU A 83 -2.59 -3.47 -20.41
CA GLU A 83 -1.50 -3.58 -19.45
C GLU A 83 -2.07 -3.84 -18.06
N VAL A 84 -1.61 -4.92 -17.42
CA VAL A 84 -1.93 -5.30 -16.05
C VAL A 84 -0.75 -4.96 -15.16
N SER A 85 -0.97 -4.06 -14.20
CA SER A 85 0.02 -3.64 -13.21
C SER A 85 -0.45 -4.03 -11.81
N ILE A 86 0.38 -4.76 -11.06
CA ILE A 86 0.07 -5.26 -9.73
C ILE A 86 0.91 -4.51 -8.70
N TYR A 87 0.24 -3.98 -7.68
CA TYR A 87 0.82 -3.24 -6.57
C TYR A 87 0.54 -3.98 -5.27
N VAL A 88 1.49 -3.92 -4.34
CA VAL A 88 1.35 -4.50 -3.00
C VAL A 88 1.36 -3.36 -2.00
N MET A 89 0.34 -3.31 -1.15
CA MET A 89 0.23 -2.37 -0.05
C MET A 89 0.17 -3.15 1.26
N ARG A 90 0.83 -2.62 2.29
CA ARG A 90 0.77 -3.15 3.65
C ARG A 90 0.04 -2.15 4.52
N LEU A 91 -1.04 -2.58 5.15
CA LEU A 91 -1.70 -1.83 6.21
C LEU A 91 -1.24 -2.41 7.55
N SER A 92 -0.54 -1.60 8.34
CA SER A 92 -0.10 -2.02 9.67
C SER A 92 -1.30 -2.21 10.59
N ALA A 93 -1.34 -3.30 11.34
CA ALA A 93 -2.31 -3.48 12.40
C ALA A 93 -2.13 -2.39 13.49
N PRO A 94 -3.20 -1.96 14.16
CA PRO A 94 -3.08 -1.10 15.33
C PRO A 94 -2.34 -1.84 16.45
N GLU A 95 -1.37 -1.18 17.08
CA GLU A 95 -0.49 -1.78 18.11
C GLU A 95 -1.24 -2.29 19.35
N ASP A 96 -2.48 -1.82 19.55
CA ASP A 96 -3.30 -2.11 20.74
C ASP A 96 -4.10 -3.44 20.65
N GLU A 97 -4.08 -4.12 19.50
CA GLU A 97 -4.79 -5.40 19.32
C GLU A 97 -3.82 -6.59 19.36
N GLU A 98 -3.85 -7.34 20.47
CA GLU A 98 -3.04 -8.54 20.67
C GLU A 98 -3.41 -9.62 19.64
N GLY A 99 -2.46 -9.95 18.75
CA GLY A 99 -2.65 -10.91 17.66
C GLY A 99 -3.11 -10.31 16.33
N ALA A 100 -3.21 -8.98 16.21
CA ALA A 100 -3.52 -8.35 14.94
C ALA A 100 -2.37 -8.48 13.94
N ILE A 101 -2.69 -8.95 12.73
CA ILE A 101 -1.73 -9.20 11.65
C ILE A 101 -1.79 -8.05 10.67
N ASP A 102 -0.62 -7.56 10.23
CA ASP A 102 -0.52 -6.58 9.14
C ASP A 102 -1.25 -7.10 7.90
N GLN A 103 -2.29 -6.38 7.47
CA GLN A 103 -3.09 -6.80 6.34
C GLN A 103 -2.40 -6.42 5.03
N LEU A 104 -2.15 -7.43 4.19
CA LEU A 104 -1.61 -7.26 2.85
C LEU A 104 -2.74 -7.09 1.85
N PHE A 105 -2.70 -5.99 1.12
CA PHE A 105 -3.62 -5.70 0.02
C PHE A 105 -2.87 -5.76 -1.31
N ILE A 106 -3.54 -6.38 -2.28
CA ILE A 106 -3.11 -6.33 -3.67
C ILE A 106 -4.03 -5.38 -4.41
N HIS A 107 -3.43 -4.45 -5.15
CA HIS A 107 -4.14 -3.57 -6.06
C HIS A 107 -3.76 -3.94 -7.49
N VAL A 108 -4.76 -4.26 -8.31
CA VAL A 108 -4.56 -4.59 -9.73
C VAL A 108 -5.14 -3.46 -10.57
N ASP A 109 -4.29 -2.84 -11.39
CA ASP A 109 -4.69 -1.88 -12.41
C ASP A 109 -4.66 -2.55 -13.79
N VAL A 110 -5.79 -2.49 -14.49
CA VAL A 110 -5.92 -2.90 -15.87
C VAL A 110 -6.18 -1.66 -16.74
N SER A 111 -5.24 -1.37 -17.63
CA SER A 111 -5.22 -0.14 -18.42
C SER A 111 -5.15 -0.42 -19.92
N LYS A 112 -5.83 0.39 -20.76
CA LYS A 112 -5.73 0.35 -22.24
C LYS A 112 -5.18 1.63 -22.85
N PRO A 113 -4.25 1.61 -23.82
CA PRO A 113 -3.68 2.83 -24.39
C PRO A 113 -4.71 3.83 -24.94
N SER A 114 -5.83 3.34 -25.47
CA SER A 114 -6.92 4.14 -26.04
C SER A 114 -7.88 4.73 -25.00
N GLN A 115 -7.75 4.34 -23.73
CA GLN A 115 -8.64 4.75 -22.65
C GLN A 115 -7.92 5.66 -21.66
N ASN A 116 -8.64 6.69 -21.20
CA ASN A 116 -8.14 7.62 -20.18
C ASN A 116 -8.36 7.12 -18.76
N GLU A 117 -9.08 6.02 -18.60
CA GLU A 117 -9.39 5.38 -17.33
C GLU A 117 -8.83 3.95 -17.31
N SER A 118 -8.54 3.50 -16.10
CA SER A 118 -8.10 2.16 -15.74
C SER A 118 -9.17 1.50 -14.88
N LEU A 119 -9.30 0.19 -15.03
CA LEU A 119 -10.09 -0.65 -14.13
C LEU A 119 -9.23 -1.10 -12.96
N ILE A 120 -9.69 -0.82 -11.76
CA ILE A 120 -8.98 -1.04 -10.52
C ILE A 120 -9.67 -2.12 -9.70
N PHE A 121 -8.92 -3.13 -9.29
CA PHE A 121 -9.35 -4.14 -8.34
C PHE A 121 -8.60 -3.96 -7.03
N LEU A 122 -9.34 -3.82 -5.94
CA LEU A 122 -8.79 -3.92 -4.60
C LEU A 122 -9.03 -5.34 -4.09
N CYS A 123 -7.94 -6.04 -3.77
CA CYS A 123 -7.96 -7.44 -3.38
C CYS A 123 -7.33 -7.62 -1.99
N GLY A 124 -7.99 -8.39 -1.13
CA GLY A 124 -7.43 -8.88 0.12
C GLY A 124 -6.77 -10.23 -0.09
N LEU A 125 -5.61 -10.43 0.54
CA LEU A 125 -4.98 -11.74 0.67
C LEU A 125 -5.45 -12.43 1.94
N TYR A 126 -5.95 -13.65 1.80
CA TYR A 126 -6.29 -14.58 2.87
C TYR A 126 -5.31 -15.77 2.82
N GLU A 127 -5.35 -16.63 3.84
CA GLU A 127 -4.40 -17.75 3.98
C GLU A 127 -4.33 -18.67 2.74
N ASP A 128 -5.47 -18.90 2.10
CA ASP A 128 -5.62 -19.83 0.97
C ASP A 128 -6.27 -19.19 -0.27
N ALA A 129 -6.63 -17.91 -0.21
CA ALA A 129 -7.45 -17.27 -1.24
C ALA A 129 -7.15 -15.78 -1.45
N LEU A 130 -7.54 -15.29 -2.61
CA LEU A 130 -7.57 -13.88 -2.94
C LEU A 130 -9.02 -13.44 -3.08
N GLY A 131 -9.46 -12.50 -2.25
CA GLY A 131 -10.81 -11.96 -2.29
C GLY A 131 -10.84 -10.59 -2.95
N ILE A 132 -11.78 -10.36 -3.87
CA ILE A 132 -12.01 -9.05 -4.49
C ILE A 132 -12.90 -8.24 -3.53
N HIS A 133 -12.37 -7.15 -2.97
CA HIS A 133 -13.10 -6.27 -2.05
C HIS A 133 -13.90 -5.21 -2.79
N SER A 134 -13.30 -4.61 -3.82
CA SER A 134 -13.97 -3.63 -4.65
C SER A 134 -13.40 -3.56 -6.06
N VAL A 135 -14.23 -3.09 -6.99
CA VAL A 135 -13.87 -2.83 -8.38
C VAL A 135 -14.32 -1.42 -8.74
N SER A 136 -13.40 -0.59 -9.24
CA SER A 136 -13.71 0.79 -9.62
C SER A 136 -13.01 1.20 -10.91
N MET A 137 -13.54 2.22 -11.59
CA MET A 137 -12.84 2.87 -12.70
C MET A 137 -12.17 4.14 -12.19
N ARG A 138 -10.91 4.35 -12.60
CA ARG A 138 -10.09 5.49 -12.16
C ARG A 138 -9.38 6.14 -13.33
N PRO A 139 -9.35 7.48 -13.43
CA PRO A 139 -8.51 8.16 -14.41
C PRO A 139 -7.05 7.76 -14.27
N LYS A 140 -6.39 7.53 -15.39
CA LYS A 140 -4.95 7.23 -15.42
C LYS A 140 -4.17 8.46 -14.98
N LEU A 141 -3.37 8.34 -13.92
CA LEU A 141 -2.42 9.39 -13.56
C LEU A 141 -1.28 9.43 -14.59
N LYS A 142 -1.01 10.61 -15.13
CA LYS A 142 0.07 10.82 -16.11
C LYS A 142 1.47 10.83 -15.50
N ASP A 143 1.59 10.97 -14.18
CA ASP A 143 2.86 10.86 -13.45
C ASP A 143 2.63 10.39 -12.00
N SER A 144 3.30 9.30 -11.62
CA SER A 144 3.56 8.78 -10.27
C SER A 144 2.39 8.68 -9.26
N GLY A 145 1.94 7.44 -9.04
CA GLY A 145 1.28 7.00 -7.80
C GLY A 145 -0.24 7.16 -7.76
N TYR A 146 -0.93 6.14 -7.23
CA TYR A 146 -2.36 6.28 -6.90
C TYR A 146 -2.49 7.15 -5.68
N ILE A 147 -2.89 8.40 -5.87
CA ILE A 147 -3.53 9.16 -4.81
C ILE A 147 -4.98 8.70 -4.82
N LEU A 148 -5.41 8.00 -3.76
CA LEU A 148 -6.82 7.78 -3.47
C LEU A 148 -7.48 9.15 -3.30
N ILE A 149 -7.96 9.74 -4.38
CA ILE A 149 -8.72 11.00 -4.31
C ILE A 149 -10.03 10.66 -3.59
N PRO A 150 -10.28 11.20 -2.38
CA PRO A 150 -11.43 10.79 -1.56
C PRO A 150 -12.78 11.08 -2.22
N SER A 151 -12.81 11.95 -3.25
CA SER A 151 -14.01 12.33 -3.98
C SER A 151 -14.42 11.36 -5.11
N GLN A 152 -13.61 10.35 -5.41
CA GLN A 152 -13.86 9.43 -6.51
C GLN A 152 -14.52 8.13 -6.03
N TYR A 153 -15.46 7.63 -6.83
CA TYR A 153 -16.19 6.40 -6.55
C TYR A 153 -15.25 5.19 -6.38
N THR A 154 -15.34 4.50 -5.26
CA THR A 154 -14.48 3.35 -4.89
C THR A 154 -15.04 2.00 -5.31
N GLY A 155 -16.17 2.01 -6.04
CA GLY A 155 -16.86 0.78 -6.40
C GLY A 155 -17.80 0.30 -5.30
N PRO A 156 -18.66 -0.68 -5.62
CA PRO A 156 -19.40 -1.40 -4.59
C PRO A 156 -18.43 -2.26 -3.78
N VAL A 157 -18.73 -2.41 -2.49
CA VAL A 157 -18.06 -3.41 -1.64
C VAL A 157 -18.77 -4.73 -1.85
N PHE A 158 -18.02 -5.77 -2.26
CA PHE A 158 -18.61 -7.08 -2.47
C PHE A 158 -18.82 -7.79 -1.12
N GLY A 159 -20.07 -8.14 -0.83
CA GLY A 159 -20.44 -9.05 0.26
C GLY A 159 -20.92 -10.40 -0.27
N PHE A 160 -21.32 -11.30 0.63
CA PHE A 160 -21.77 -12.66 0.31
C PHE A 160 -22.91 -12.72 -0.73
N GLU A 161 -23.77 -11.69 -0.79
CA GLU A 161 -24.94 -11.67 -1.68
C GLU A 161 -24.60 -11.31 -3.15
N ALA A 162 -23.40 -10.79 -3.42
CA ALA A 162 -22.97 -10.36 -4.77
C ALA A 162 -22.06 -11.38 -5.48
N TRP A 163 -22.10 -12.65 -5.07
CA TRP A 163 -21.16 -13.70 -5.49
C TRP A 163 -21.11 -13.94 -7.01
N GLU A 164 -22.22 -13.78 -7.73
CA GLU A 164 -22.24 -13.93 -9.20
C GLU A 164 -21.33 -12.92 -9.90
N LEU A 165 -21.38 -11.65 -9.47
CA LEU A 165 -20.52 -10.60 -9.99
C LEU A 165 -19.06 -10.84 -9.59
N THR A 166 -18.82 -11.26 -8.35
CA THR A 166 -17.47 -11.64 -7.89
C THR A 166 -16.89 -12.77 -8.73
N LEU A 167 -17.67 -13.80 -9.07
CA LEU A 167 -17.24 -14.88 -9.96
C LEU A 167 -16.97 -14.39 -11.38
N GLN A 168 -17.79 -13.46 -11.89
CA GLN A 168 -17.56 -12.88 -13.21
C GLN A 168 -16.24 -12.10 -13.24
N TYR A 169 -15.96 -11.28 -12.22
CA TYR A 169 -14.68 -10.57 -12.10
C TYR A 169 -13.49 -11.52 -11.88
N ALA A 170 -13.66 -12.57 -11.07
CA ALA A 170 -12.64 -13.59 -10.87
C ALA A 170 -12.33 -14.32 -12.19
N LYS A 171 -13.32 -14.61 -13.04
CA LYS A 171 -13.11 -15.16 -14.38
C LYS A 171 -12.36 -14.21 -15.31
N VAL A 172 -12.61 -12.91 -15.18
CA VAL A 172 -11.89 -11.87 -15.95
C VAL A 172 -10.42 -11.81 -15.52
N LEU A 173 -10.13 -11.83 -14.22
CA LEU A 173 -8.75 -11.80 -13.70
C LEU A 173 -8.00 -13.12 -13.90
N GLY A 174 -8.68 -14.25 -13.72
CA GLY A 174 -8.10 -15.60 -13.76
C GLY A 174 -8.11 -16.26 -15.13
N GLY A 175 -8.70 -15.62 -16.15
CA GLY A 175 -8.72 -16.05 -17.55
C GLY A 175 -8.93 -17.56 -17.75
N LYS A 176 -10.17 -18.06 -17.71
CA LYS A 176 -10.57 -19.48 -17.95
C LYS A 176 -9.83 -20.60 -17.17
N GLU A 177 -8.73 -20.35 -16.47
CA GLU A 177 -7.85 -21.39 -15.91
C GLU A 177 -7.84 -21.48 -14.38
N PHE A 178 -8.46 -20.53 -13.66
CA PHE A 178 -8.75 -20.73 -12.25
C PHE A 178 -10.02 -21.57 -12.08
N GLY A 179 -9.84 -22.87 -12.30
CA GLY A 179 -10.79 -23.90 -11.90
C GLY A 179 -10.90 -23.91 -10.39
N ILE A 180 -11.91 -23.23 -9.86
CA ILE A 180 -12.43 -23.49 -8.52
C ILE A 180 -13.00 -24.91 -8.58
N ARG A 181 -12.26 -25.86 -8.00
CA ARG A 181 -12.79 -27.18 -7.62
C ARG A 181 -13.27 -27.13 -6.19
#